data_AF-A0A969CMA8-F1
#
_entry.id   AF-A0A969CMA8-F1
#
_cell.length_a   1.000
_cell.length_b   1.000
_cell.length_c   1.000
_cell.angle_alpha   90.00
_cell.angle_beta   90.00
_cell.angle_gamma   90.00
#
_symmetry.space_group_name_H-M   'P 1'
#
loop_
_entity.id
_entity.type
_entity.pdbx_description
1 polymer ?
#
loop_
_entity_poly.entity_id
_entity_poly.type
_entity_poly.pdbx_seq_one_letter_code
_entity_poly.pdbx_strand_id
1 'polypeptide(L)'
;MQISRCQPLAKSIAINSIIAYQKHISPHKGFSCPHRLLHGGDSCSNYVKRMLSERSFIEAVKSSFPRFKDCAKASEILKTKNSTNGFRCIIIPCCLPL
;
A
#
# COMPACT_ATOMS: atom_id res chain seq x y z
N MET A 1 5.85 -0.70 29.36
CA MET A 1 4.66 -1.08 28.56
C MET A 1 4.92 -2.44 27.92
N GLN A 2 4.42 -3.54 28.51
CA GLN A 2 4.69 -4.91 28.04
C GLN A 2 3.84 -5.26 26.81
N ILE A 3 4.32 -4.89 25.62
CA ILE A 3 3.73 -5.31 24.33
C ILE A 3 4.32 -6.68 23.89
N SER A 4 5.32 -7.19 24.62
CA SER A 4 6.25 -8.24 24.17
C SER A 4 5.66 -9.65 24.02
N ARG A 5 4.62 -10.02 24.79
CA ARG A 5 4.16 -11.43 24.84
C ARG A 5 3.27 -11.84 23.67
N CYS A 6 2.54 -10.88 23.07
CA CYS A 6 1.64 -11.12 21.94
C CYS A 6 2.21 -10.65 20.60
N GLN A 7 3.40 -10.04 20.59
CA GLN A 7 4.01 -9.47 19.38
C GLN A 7 4.19 -10.48 18.23
N PRO A 8 4.68 -11.71 18.43
CA PRO A 8 4.82 -12.67 17.32
C PRO A 8 3.46 -13.09 16.75
N LEU A 9 2.46 -13.33 17.62
CA LEU A 9 1.10 -13.67 17.18
C LEU A 9 0.46 -12.52 16.40
N ALA A 10 0.58 -11.29 16.90
CA ALA A 10 0.06 -10.10 16.24
C ALA A 10 0.70 -9.89 14.86
N LYS A 11 2.01 -10.11 14.73
CA LYS A 11 2.73 -10.04 13.44
C LYS A 11 2.21 -11.10 12.47
N SER A 12 2.07 -12.35 12.90
CA SER A 12 1.57 -13.44 12.06
C SER A 12 0.14 -13.20 11.59
N ILE A 13 -0.74 -12.74 12.50
CA ILE A 13 -2.11 -12.36 12.16
C ILE A 13 -2.09 -11.24 11.11
N ALA A 14 -1.33 -10.16 11.34
CA ALA A 14 -1.25 -9.04 10.42
C ALA A 14 -0.73 -9.45 9.03
N ILE A 15 0.31 -10.29 8.95
CA ILE A 15 0.85 -10.80 7.68
C ILE A 15 -0.20 -11.65 6.96
N ASN A 16 -0.87 -12.56 7.67
CA ASN A 16 -1.92 -13.42 7.09
C ASN A 16 -3.12 -12.60 6.60
N SER A 17 -3.53 -11.57 7.35
CA SER A 17 -4.57 -10.64 6.90
C SER A 17 -4.17 -9.90 5.63
N ILE A 18 -2.90 -9.47 5.49
CA ILE A 18 -2.42 -8.85 4.26
C ILE A 18 -2.42 -9.85 3.10
N ILE A 19 -2.00 -11.10 3.31
CA ILE A 19 -2.03 -12.14 2.28
C ILE A 19 -3.46 -12.40 1.81
N ALA A 20 -4.40 -12.58 2.74
CA ALA A 20 -5.81 -12.78 2.44
C ALA A 20 -6.40 -11.60 1.66
N TYR A 21 -6.11 -10.37 2.10
CA TYR A 21 -6.48 -9.15 1.37
C TYR A 21 -5.90 -9.14 -0.05
N GLN A 22 -4.61 -9.47 -0.22
CA GLN A 22 -3.93 -9.49 -1.52
C GLN A 22 -4.51 -10.54 -2.47
N LYS A 23 -4.93 -11.70 -1.95
CA LYS A 23 -5.48 -12.80 -2.74
C LYS A 23 -6.95 -12.59 -3.12
N HIS A 24 -7.75 -12.06 -2.20
CA HIS A 24 -9.22 -12.06 -2.35
C HIS A 24 -9.84 -10.69 -2.58
N ILE A 25 -9.18 -9.59 -2.19
CA ILE A 25 -9.77 -8.24 -2.29
C ILE A 25 -9.01 -7.39 -3.30
N SER A 26 -7.68 -7.42 -3.23
CA SER A 26 -6.82 -6.59 -4.09
C SER A 26 -7.01 -6.81 -5.60
N PRO A 27 -7.33 -8.01 -6.12
CA PRO A 27 -7.53 -8.21 -7.56
C PRO A 27 -8.84 -7.59 -8.06
N HIS A 28 -9.90 -7.62 -7.24
CA HIS A 28 -11.24 -7.20 -7.66
C HIS A 28 -11.51 -5.70 -7.46
N LYS A 29 -10.72 -5.01 -6.63
CA LYS A 29 -10.96 -3.60 -6.33
C LYS A 29 -10.65 -2.62 -7.47
N GLY A 30 -10.00 -3.08 -8.56
CA GLY A 30 -9.59 -2.20 -9.66
C GLY A 30 -8.77 -1.00 -9.18
N PHE A 31 -7.87 -1.19 -8.19
CA PHE A 31 -6.97 -0.16 -7.68
C PHE A 31 -5.53 -0.68 -7.69
N SER A 32 -4.61 0.14 -8.21
CA SER A 32 -3.18 -0.11 -8.21
C SER A 32 -2.48 0.96 -7.36
N CYS A 33 -1.56 0.51 -6.51
CA CYS A 33 -0.81 1.39 -5.63
C CYS A 33 -0.08 2.50 -6.43
N PRO A 34 -0.38 3.79 -6.20
CA PRO A 34 0.25 4.90 -6.90
C PRO A 34 1.77 4.94 -6.75
N HIS A 35 2.29 4.61 -5.55
CA HIS A 35 3.73 4.53 -5.35
C HIS A 35 4.38 3.50 -6.26
N ARG A 36 3.78 2.32 -6.40
CA ARG A 36 4.29 1.27 -7.29
C ARG A 36 4.19 1.70 -8.76
N LEU A 37 3.12 2.38 -9.15
CA LEU A 37 2.95 2.82 -10.53
C LEU A 37 3.95 3.93 -10.91
N LEU A 38 4.22 4.87 -10.00
CA LEU A 38 5.13 5.97 -10.26
C LEU A 38 6.61 5.59 -10.15
N HIS A 39 6.97 4.81 -9.11
CA HIS A 39 8.36 4.51 -8.78
C HIS A 39 8.77 3.04 -9.03
N GLY A 40 7.83 2.16 -9.35
CA GLY A 40 8.08 0.72 -9.42
C GLY A 40 8.18 0.05 -8.03
N GLY A 41 8.65 -1.20 -8.03
CA GLY A 41 8.93 -1.97 -6.82
C GLY A 41 7.69 -2.39 -6.02
N ASP A 42 7.81 -2.36 -4.69
CA ASP A 42 6.73 -2.84 -3.81
C ASP A 42 5.51 -1.92 -3.77
N SER A 43 4.34 -2.53 -3.84
CA SER A 43 3.10 -1.86 -3.41
C SER A 43 3.17 -1.57 -1.90
N CYS A 44 2.35 -0.62 -1.41
CA CYS A 44 2.30 -0.34 0.01
C CYS A 44 1.96 -1.58 0.85
N SER A 45 1.08 -2.47 0.37
CA SER A 45 0.76 -3.72 1.07
C SER A 45 1.92 -4.71 1.10
N ASN A 46 2.70 -4.85 0.02
CA ASN A 46 3.93 -5.64 0.02
C ASN A 46 4.99 -5.05 0.97
N TYR A 47 5.17 -3.73 0.94
CA TYR A 47 6.11 -3.04 1.82
C TYR A 47 5.77 -3.27 3.30
N VAL A 48 4.50 -3.07 3.69
CA VAL A 48 4.05 -3.30 5.07
C VAL A 48 4.25 -4.76 5.47
N LYS A 49 3.91 -5.71 4.58
CA LYS A 49 4.14 -7.15 4.82
C LYS A 49 5.62 -7.47 5.04
N ARG A 50 6.52 -6.87 4.25
CA ARG A 50 7.96 -7.03 4.40
C ARG A 50 8.46 -6.43 5.72
N MET A 51 8.03 -5.21 6.06
CA MET A 51 8.40 -4.57 7.33
C MET A 51 7.90 -5.37 8.53
N LEU A 52 6.69 -5.93 8.47
CA LEU A 52 6.18 -6.85 9.48
C LEU A 52 6.97 -8.16 9.52
N SER A 53 7.67 -8.57 8.46
CA SER A 53 8.53 -9.76 8.50
C SER A 53 9.89 -9.44 9.11
N GLU A 54 10.48 -8.30 8.75
CA GLU A 54 11.88 -7.94 9.05
C GLU A 54 12.08 -7.14 10.35
N ARG A 55 11.06 -6.41 10.83
CA ARG A 55 11.17 -5.47 11.96
C ARG A 55 10.24 -5.84 13.12
N SER A 56 10.39 -5.19 14.27
CA SER A 56 9.39 -5.31 15.34
C SER A 56 8.06 -4.70 14.89
N PHE A 57 6.95 -5.06 15.53
CA PHE A 57 5.63 -4.57 15.12
C PHE A 57 5.55 -3.03 15.12
N ILE A 58 6.09 -2.39 16.15
CA ILE A 58 6.10 -0.92 16.28
C ILE A 58 6.94 -0.28 15.18
N GLU A 59 8.14 -0.82 14.94
CA GLU A 59 9.02 -0.30 13.90
C GLU A 59 8.41 -0.49 12.51
N ALA A 60 7.75 -1.62 12.27
CA ALA A 60 7.03 -1.85 11.01
C ALA A 60 5.92 -0.82 10.78
N VAL A 61 5.14 -0.49 11.83
CA VAL A 61 4.10 0.55 11.75
C VAL A 61 4.73 1.92 11.49
N LYS A 62 5.76 2.31 12.25
CA LYS A 62 6.46 3.58 12.05
C LYS A 62 7.03 3.71 10.65
N SER A 63 7.68 2.66 10.12
CA SER A 63 8.24 2.65 8.76
C SER A 63 7.17 2.67 7.67
N SER A 64 5.93 2.25 7.97
CA SER A 64 4.81 2.25 7.01
C SER A 64 4.20 3.64 6.80
N PHE A 65 4.21 4.50 7.83
CA PHE A 65 3.64 5.84 7.73
C PHE A 65 4.29 6.73 6.64
N PRO A 66 5.63 6.87 6.59
CA PRO A 66 6.29 7.58 5.49
C PRO A 66 5.92 7.00 4.13
N ARG A 67 5.91 5.68 4.00
CA ARG A 67 5.54 5.00 2.74
C ARG A 67 4.15 5.37 2.25
N PHE A 68 3.17 5.51 3.15
CA PHE A 68 1.83 5.95 2.78
C PHE A 68 1.79 7.42 2.36
N LYS A 69 2.55 8.30 3.02
CA LYS A 69 2.69 9.70 2.59
C LYS A 69 3.29 9.81 1.19
N ASP A 70 4.32 9.02 0.90
CA ASP A 70 4.94 9.00 -0.43
C ASP A 70 3.98 8.44 -1.47
N CYS A 71 3.18 7.44 -1.11
CA CYS A 71 2.11 6.93 -1.98
C CYS A 71 1.02 7.97 -2.25
N ALA A 72 0.66 8.79 -1.27
CA ALA A 72 -0.29 9.89 -1.47
C ALA A 72 0.28 10.94 -2.45
N LYS A 73 1.55 11.34 -2.27
CA LYS A 73 2.23 12.24 -3.21
C LYS A 73 2.30 11.65 -4.63
N ALA A 74 2.63 10.36 -4.74
CA ALA A 74 2.65 9.67 -6.03
C ALA A 74 1.26 9.67 -6.70
N SER A 75 0.18 9.57 -5.91
CA SER A 75 -1.18 9.69 -6.43
C SER A 75 -1.46 11.05 -7.04
N GLU A 76 -1.03 12.14 -6.38
CA GLU A 76 -1.24 13.49 -6.91
C GLU A 76 -0.45 13.73 -8.20
N ILE A 77 0.81 13.28 -8.26
CA ILE A 77 1.62 13.35 -9.49
C ILE A 77 0.96 12.60 -10.64
N LEU A 78 0.46 11.40 -10.39
CA LEU A 78 -0.22 10.60 -11.41
C LEU A 78 -1.55 11.22 -11.84
N LYS A 79 -2.30 11.88 -10.94
CA LYS A 79 -3.51 12.63 -11.33
C LYS A 79 -3.17 13.77 -12.29
N THR A 80 -2.14 14.57 -11.97
CA THR A 80 -1.70 15.67 -12.85
C THR A 80 -1.28 15.16 -14.22
N LYS A 81 -0.53 14.05 -14.29
CA LYS A 81 -0.11 13.43 -15.57
C LYS A 81 -1.24 12.84 -16.40
N ASN A 82 -2.33 12.38 -15.78
CA ASN A 82 -3.46 11.82 -16.53
C ASN A 82 -4.38 12.92 -17.09
N SER A 83 -4.55 14.04 -16.37
CA SER A 83 -5.32 15.19 -16.88
C SER A 83 -4.74 15.78 -18.16
N THR A 84 -3.42 15.72 -18.37
CA THR A 84 -2.79 16.19 -19.63
C THR A 84 -3.10 15.29 -20.83
N ASN A 85 -3.49 14.04 -20.59
CA ASN A 85 -3.82 13.07 -21.64
C ASN A 85 -5.32 12.97 -21.94
N GLY A 86 -6.15 13.87 -21.37
CA GLY A 86 -7.61 13.87 -21.60
C GLY A 86 -8.41 12.84 -20.80
N PHE A 87 -7.80 12.14 -19.82
CA PHE A 87 -8.48 11.14 -18.98
C PHE A 87 -8.54 11.58 -17.51
N ARG A 88 -9.74 11.59 -16.89
CA ARG A 88 -9.91 11.80 -15.44
C ARG A 88 -9.91 10.44 -14.72
N CYS A 89 -8.81 10.08 -14.07
CA CYS A 89 -8.77 8.88 -13.21
C CYS A 89 -9.15 9.27 -11.76
N ILE A 90 -10.34 8.89 -11.30
CA ILE A 90 -10.85 9.16 -9.93
C ILE A 90 -10.20 8.20 -8.91
N ILE A 91 -9.87 6.97 -9.35
CA ILE A 91 -9.20 5.93 -8.56
C ILE A 91 -8.17 5.29 -9.48
N ILE A 92 -6.88 5.33 -9.14
CA ILE A 92 -5.84 4.74 -10.00
C ILE A 92 -5.94 3.20 -9.88
N PRO A 93 -6.29 2.44 -10.94
CA PRO A 93 -6.17 2.75 -12.37
C PRO A 93 -7.51 2.78 -13.13
N CYS A 94 -8.67 2.98 -12.48
CA CYS A 94 -9.91 3.33 -13.18
C CYS A 94 -9.76 4.72 -13.80
N CYS A 95 -9.22 4.73 -15.02
CA CYS A 95 -9.31 5.84 -15.93
C CYS A 95 -10.62 5.71 -16.70
N LEU A 96 -11.56 6.60 -16.39
CA LEU A 96 -12.79 6.70 -17.14
C LEU A 96 -12.50 7.57 -18.38
N PRO A 97 -12.78 7.12 -19.60
CA PRO A 97 -12.75 8.01 -20.76
C PRO A 97 -13.78 9.13 -20.57
N LEU A 98 -13.36 10.36 -20.83
CA LEU A 98 -14.26 11.50 -21.06
C LEU A 98 -14.53 11.60 -22.56
#